data_AF-A0A0A3Z780-F1
#
_entry.id   AF-A0A0A3Z780-F1
#
_cell.length_a   1.000
_cell.length_b   1.000
_cell.length_c   1.000
_cell.angle_alpha   90.00
_cell.angle_beta   90.00
_cell.angle_gamma   90.00
#
_symmetry.space_group_name_H-M   'P 1'
#
loop_
_entity.id
_entity.type
_entity.pdbx_description
1 polymer ?
#
loop_
_entity_poly.entity_id
_entity_poly.type
_entity_poly.pdbx_seq_one_letter_code
_entity_poly.pdbx_strand_id
1 'polypeptide(L)' 'MNVRELIETLKALPNQDAMVVIGEGQMPEVWLIVSGVVERRIHVSETTLDCVGPGNDIAIEIV' A
#
# COMPACT_ATOMS: atom_id res chain seq x y z
N MET A 1 12.96 0.36 5.45
CA MET A 1 12.50 0.33 6.85
C MET A 1 12.45 -1.09 7.35
N ASN A 2 12.62 -1.30 8.65
CA ASN A 2 12.39 -2.62 9.25
C ASN A 2 10.89 -2.83 9.59
N VAL A 3 10.52 -4.07 9.90
CA VAL A 3 9.12 -4.45 10.19
C VAL A 3 8.54 -3.66 11.37
N ARG A 4 9.35 -3.33 12.38
CA ARG A 4 8.90 -2.57 13.55
C ARG A 4 8.55 -1.13 13.16
N GLU A 5 9.41 -0.47 12.39
CA GLU A 5 9.17 0.89 11.87
C GLU A 5 7.91 0.95 11.01
N LEU A 6 7.69 -0.07 10.16
CA LEU A 6 6.47 -0.17 9.35
C LEU A 6 5.22 -0.24 10.23
N ILE A 7 5.21 -1.14 11.22
CA ILE A 7 4.07 -1.32 12.12
C ILE A 7 3.75 -0.02 12.87
N GLU A 8 4.76 0.66 13.42
CA GLU A 8 4.54 1.91 14.15
C GLU A 8 4.04 3.02 13.22
N THR A 9 4.53 3.08 11.98
CA THR A 9 4.05 4.04 10.99
C THR A 9 2.59 3.78 10.61
N LEU A 10 2.20 2.52 10.42
CA LEU A 10 0.81 2.14 10.13
C LEU A 10 -0.14 2.46 11.30
N LYS A 11 0.28 2.21 12.55
CA LYS A 11 -0.50 2.57 13.75
C LYS A 11 -0.70 4.07 13.92
N ALA A 12 0.21 4.88 13.41
CA ALA A 12 0.13 6.34 13.48
C ALA A 12 -0.81 6.94 12.42
N LEU A 13 -1.33 6.15 11.47
CA LEU A 13 -2.24 6.64 10.44
C LEU A 13 -3.58 7.09 11.05
N PRO A 14 -4.13 8.21 10.56
CA PRO A 14 -5.39 8.76 11.08
C PRO A 14 -6.61 7.87 10.77
N ASN A 15 -6.55 7.09 9.68
CA ASN A 15 -7.58 6.13 9.32
C ASN A 15 -7.02 4.70 9.39
N GLN A 16 -7.41 3.95 10.41
CA GLN A 16 -6.99 2.57 10.62
C GLN A 16 -7.75 1.56 9.74
N ASP A 17 -8.86 1.97 9.13
CA ASP A 17 -9.67 1.14 8.21
C ASP A 17 -9.29 1.40 6.74
N ALA A 18 -8.20 2.13 6.49
CA ALA A 18 -7.76 2.43 5.13
C ALA A 18 -7.30 1.16 4.42
N MET A 19 -7.62 1.08 3.12
CA MET A 19 -7.14 0.00 2.27
C MET A 19 -5.62 0.08 2.15
N VAL A 20 -4.93 -1.04 2.38
CA VAL A 20 -3.47 -1.15 2.21
C VAL A 20 -3.16 -1.79 0.87
N VAL A 21 -2.40 -1.08 0.05
CA VAL A 21 -1.88 -1.56 -1.23
C VAL A 21 -0.40 -1.89 -1.06
N ILE A 22 -0.05 -3.13 -1.36
CA ILE A 22 1.34 -3.59 -1.40
C ILE A 22 1.72 -3.69 -2.87
N GLY A 23 2.68 -2.89 -3.31
CA GLY A 23 3.24 -3.05 -4.65
C GLY A 23 3.85 -4.44 -4.81
N GLU A 24 3.79 -5.02 -6.01
CA GLU A 24 4.60 -6.19 -6.35
C GLU A 24 5.86 -5.72 -7.08
N GLY A 25 7.01 -6.31 -6.74
CA GLY A 25 8.26 -6.02 -7.44
C GLY A 25 8.21 -6.57 -8.86
N GLN A 26 8.90 -5.93 -9.81
CA GLN A 26 8.99 -6.43 -11.20
C GLN A 26 9.65 -7.82 -11.31
N MET A 27 10.33 -8.28 -10.27
CA MET A 27 10.95 -9.58 -10.19
C MET A 27 10.19 -10.47 -9.20
N PRO A 28 9.64 -11.62 -9.67
CA PRO A 28 9.11 -12.63 -8.77
C PRO A 28 10.16 -12.98 -7.71
N GLU A 29 9.72 -13.18 -6.46
CA GLU A 29 10.57 -13.58 -5.32
C GLU A 29 11.55 -12.51 -4.79
N VAL A 30 11.58 -11.31 -5.37
CA VAL A 30 12.32 -10.18 -4.80
C VAL A 30 11.41 -9.40 -3.86
N TRP A 31 11.69 -9.53 -2.56
CA TRP A 31 11.03 -8.71 -1.55
C TRP A 31 11.27 -7.23 -1.83
N LEU A 32 10.19 -6.47 -1.98
CA LEU A 32 10.27 -5.02 -2.04
C LEU A 32 10.83 -4.50 -0.71
N ILE A 33 11.91 -3.72 -0.80
CA ILE A 33 12.40 -2.98 0.34
C ILE A 33 11.39 -1.88 0.59
N VAL A 34 10.62 -2.02 1.67
CA VAL A 34 9.71 -0.96 2.10
C VAL A 34 10.54 0.27 2.46
N SER A 35 10.42 1.32 1.67
CA SER A 35 10.99 2.63 1.87
C SER A 35 10.07 3.59 2.65
N GLY A 36 8.75 3.33 2.69
CA GLY A 36 7.80 4.15 3.44
C GLY A 36 6.33 3.76 3.25
N VAL A 37 5.44 4.62 3.75
CA VAL A 37 4.00 4.55 3.47
C VAL A 37 3.53 5.89 2.93
N VAL A 38 2.62 5.88 1.96
CA VAL A 38 2.08 7.10 1.37
C VAL A 38 0.58 6.98 1.15
N GLU A 39 -0.17 8.02 1.49
CA GLU A 39 -1.59 8.09 1.17
C GLU A 39 -1.77 8.42 -0.31
N ARG A 40 -2.57 7.62 -1.01
CA ARG A 40 -2.90 7.74 -2.43
C ARG A 40 -4.40 7.71 -2.60
N ARG A 41 -4.84 8.23 -3.74
CA ARG A 41 -6.21 8.01 -4.21
C ARG A 41 -6.20 6.98 -5.34
N ILE A 42 -6.91 5.89 -5.12
CA ILE A 42 -6.96 4.74 -6.02
C ILE A 42 -8.39 4.46 -6.47
N HIS A 43 -8.51 3.58 -7.45
CA HIS A 43 -9.75 2.93 -7.83
C HIS A 43 -9.46 1.43 -7.93
N VAL A 44 -10.25 0.62 -7.22
CA VAL A 44 -10.20 -0.83 -7.33
C VAL A 44 -11.07 -1.25 -8.51
N SER A 45 -10.49 -1.96 -9.47
CA SER A 45 -11.26 -2.48 -10.59
C SER A 45 -12.19 -3.60 -10.13
N GLU A 46 -13.48 -3.50 -10.45
CA GLU A 46 -14.45 -4.58 -10.19
C GLU A 46 -14.15 -5.85 -11.01
N THR A 47 -13.35 -5.73 -12.09
CA THR A 47 -13.02 -6.84 -12.98
C THR A 47 -11.63 -7.43 -12.75
N THR A 48 -10.78 -6.77 -11.95
CA THR A 48 -9.39 -7.19 -11.71
C THR A 48 -8.99 -6.82 -10.29
N LEU A 49 -9.27 -7.71 -9.34
CA LEU A 49 -9.04 -7.48 -7.91
C LEU A 49 -7.57 -7.35 -7.52
N ASP A 50 -6.66 -7.85 -8.35
CA ASP A 50 -5.22 -7.84 -8.09
C ASP A 50 -4.54 -6.54 -8.53
N CYS A 51 -5.26 -5.65 -9.21
CA CYS A 51 -4.71 -4.40 -9.74
C CYS A 51 -5.55 -3.20 -9.29
N VAL A 52 -4.86 -2.13 -8.87
CA VAL A 52 -5.48 -0.84 -8.55
C VAL A 52 -4.94 0.23 -9.48
N GLY A 53 -5.83 1.13 -9.93
CA GLY A 53 -5.48 2.27 -10.76
C GLY A 53 -5.62 3.59 -9.98
N PRO A 54 -5.28 4.74 -10.59
CA PRO A 54 -5.60 6.05 -10.03
C PRO A 54 -7.11 6.24 -9.86
N GLY A 55 -7.54 6.86 -8.77
CA GLY A 55 -8.96 7.07 -8.49
C GLY A 55 -9.25 8.07 -7.38
N ASN A 56 -10.36 7.88 -6.66
CA ASN A 56 -10.83 8.78 -5.60
C ASN A 56 -10.84 8.14 -4.20
N ASP A 57 -10.70 6.82 -4.11
CA ASP A 57 -10.76 6.10 -2.85
C ASP A 57 -9.42 6.24 -2.12
N ILE A 58 -9.45 6.61 -0.84
CA ILE A 58 -8.24 6.79 -0.04
C ILE A 58 -7.65 5.42 0.28
N ALA A 59 -6.38 5.23 -0.06
CA ALA A 59 -5.62 4.04 0.27
C ALA A 59 -4.19 4.39 0.69
N ILE A 60 -3.56 3.46 1.40
CA ILE A 60 -2.19 3.55 1.86
C ILE A 60 -1.35 2.62 0.99
N GLU A 61 -0.43 3.20 0.24
CA GLU A 61 0.57 2.48 -0.53
C GLU A 61 1.80 2.24 0.34
N ILE A 62 2.23 0.98 0.45
CA ILE A 62 3.51 0.59 1.04
C ILE A 62 4.54 0.54 -0.10
N VAL A 63 5.46 1.50 -0.09
CA VAL A 63 6.57 1.67 -1.06
C VAL A 63 7.88 1.27 -0.44
#